data_AF-A0A6H3NUB1-F1
#
_entry.id   AF-A0A6H3NUB1-F1
#
_cell.length_a   1.000
_cell.length_b   1.000
_cell.length_c   1.000
_cell.angle_alpha   90.00
_cell.angle_beta   90.00
_cell.angle_gamma   90.00
#
_symmetry.space_group_name_H-M   'P 1'
#
loop_
_entity.id
_entity.type
_entity.pdbx_description
1 polymer ?
#
loop_
_entity_poly.entity_id
_entity_poly.type
_entity_poly.pdbx_seq_one_letter_code
_entity_poly.pdbx_strand_id
1 'polypeptide(L)'
;MKDLEGKIHLVSSLPLFRSLSKKEKVWVAEAVHIVESEREEVLFSAGDGNRSLFLILSGGIKLFLPKKGEGKREEEVQYLKKGEYFGIQSLLTGEKHSHTAVTVSESRFLVLSQTEFQKLIQKIPYLSITFSKMLTKSLRGELLGGREYFRNSVVCLVHSDPMAKDHLAKDLVKSIEEESGKKSVVLHFTQNGQTENPYQKSYKFKDSERIKETLGKHYASHSFIFLEVFPDTDEELKRLLIEEADHIENYLSNDKKNNLCDSITKESKENEIFYHETNIRDIVDHGKWEIYIRRKARELSGVQMGVALGGGAALGLAQVGIMKVMEEEGIIPDMIAGTSIGAIIGAFWASGLGYKGILPLLGEIDSIFKMFKLVDLSFPGQGLLHGKHVRSLLEKYLGDLYFEDLPIKLRLISCDISTRQEIVLSEGKVLDAVMASISIPGVFVPQPQENGKTYVDGGIVNPLPVSALTQEGIQKIIAINSMPSSKDEMKTNKLLNLNVLDIIVNSLYSLQYRIGKYSAQEADVYLNPILPNSNWFEFWRSAEFIQLGETVAKSSLEELKKLFSEKP
;
A
#
# COMPACT_ATOMS: atom_id res chain seq x y z
N MET A 1 -6.93 39.93 -6.92
CA MET A 1 -7.95 38.90 -7.23
C MET A 1 -7.44 37.87 -8.24
N LYS A 2 -7.23 38.19 -9.53
CA LYS A 2 -6.77 37.20 -10.53
C LYS A 2 -5.55 36.34 -10.13
N ASP A 3 -4.50 36.94 -9.54
CA ASP A 3 -3.33 36.20 -9.04
C ASP A 3 -3.66 35.24 -7.87
N LEU A 4 -4.51 35.67 -6.94
CA LEU A 4 -4.91 34.88 -5.78
C LEU A 4 -5.78 33.68 -6.17
N GLU A 5 -6.70 33.83 -7.12
CA GLU A 5 -7.49 32.71 -7.66
C GLU A 5 -6.61 31.66 -8.35
N GLY A 6 -5.61 32.11 -9.13
CA GLY A 6 -4.60 31.23 -9.72
C GLY A 6 -3.79 30.47 -8.65
N LYS A 7 -3.31 31.17 -7.61
CA LYS A 7 -2.61 30.54 -6.47
C LYS A 7 -3.50 29.57 -5.69
N ILE A 8 -4.78 29.89 -5.45
CA ILE A 8 -5.74 28.98 -4.81
C ILE A 8 -5.91 27.71 -5.66
N HIS A 9 -5.98 27.82 -6.99
CA HIS A 9 -6.06 26.66 -7.87
C HIS A 9 -4.78 25.80 -7.79
N LEU A 10 -3.60 26.42 -7.84
CA LEU A 10 -2.31 25.72 -7.69
C LEU A 10 -2.19 25.02 -6.33
N VAL A 11 -2.46 25.73 -5.23
CA VAL A 11 -2.51 25.17 -3.87
C VAL A 11 -3.50 24.00 -3.80
N SER A 12 -4.69 24.13 -4.39
CA SER A 12 -5.70 23.06 -4.40
C SER A 12 -5.28 21.82 -5.18
N SER A 13 -4.39 21.97 -6.17
CA SER A 13 -3.85 20.86 -6.97
C SER A 13 -2.70 20.10 -6.28
N LEU A 14 -2.09 20.66 -5.23
CA LEU A 14 -1.01 20.01 -4.50
C LEU A 14 -1.58 19.03 -3.46
N PRO A 15 -1.16 17.75 -3.45
CA PRO A 15 -1.65 16.74 -2.50
C PRO A 15 -1.53 17.19 -1.03
N LEU A 16 -0.45 17.89 -0.70
CA LEU A 16 -0.15 18.48 0.61
C LEU A 16 -1.29 19.35 1.18
N PHE A 17 -2.05 20.00 0.30
CA PHE A 17 -3.10 20.95 0.69
C PHE A 17 -4.50 20.50 0.26
N ARG A 18 -4.66 19.29 -0.30
CA ARG A 18 -5.95 18.79 -0.84
C ARG A 18 -7.04 18.72 0.25
N SER A 19 -6.68 18.29 1.46
CA SER A 19 -7.58 18.16 2.62
C SER A 19 -8.00 19.48 3.29
N LEU A 20 -7.33 20.60 2.98
CA LEU A 20 -7.66 21.91 3.56
C LEU A 20 -9.05 22.39 3.10
N SER A 21 -9.79 23.08 3.99
CA SER A 21 -11.01 23.77 3.61
C SER A 21 -10.73 24.91 2.62
N LYS A 22 -11.77 25.41 1.94
CA LYS A 22 -11.62 26.56 1.02
C LYS A 22 -11.02 27.79 1.72
N LYS A 23 -11.34 28.02 3.00
CA LYS A 23 -10.82 29.15 3.78
C LYS A 23 -9.34 29.00 4.10
N GLU A 24 -8.91 27.79 4.45
CA GLU A 24 -7.50 27.48 4.73
C GLU A 24 -6.65 27.51 3.46
N LYS A 25 -7.19 27.07 2.32
CA LYS A 25 -6.55 27.20 0.99
C LYS A 25 -6.29 28.65 0.60
N VAL A 26 -7.17 29.59 0.97
CA VAL A 26 -6.93 31.03 0.81
C VAL A 26 -5.74 31.46 1.67
N TRP A 27 -5.70 31.08 2.96
CA TRP A 27 -4.57 31.43 3.85
C TRP A 27 -3.23 30.87 3.37
N VAL A 28 -3.20 29.66 2.80
CA VAL A 28 -1.99 29.12 2.16
C VAL A 28 -1.64 29.91 0.90
N ALA A 29 -2.61 30.22 0.04
CA ALA A 29 -2.39 30.99 -1.20
C ALA A 29 -1.92 32.45 -0.94
N GLU A 30 -2.27 33.02 0.22
CA GLU A 30 -1.75 34.31 0.71
C GLU A 30 -0.31 34.21 1.26
N ALA A 31 0.04 33.08 1.88
CA ALA A 31 1.34 32.83 2.51
C ALA A 31 2.46 32.45 1.52
N VAL A 32 2.12 32.15 0.27
CA VAL A 32 3.04 31.61 -0.74
C VAL A 32 3.18 32.54 -1.95
N HIS A 33 4.38 32.58 -2.51
CA HIS A 33 4.68 33.33 -3.73
C HIS A 33 5.19 32.40 -4.83
N ILE A 34 5.08 32.86 -6.08
CA ILE A 34 5.62 32.12 -7.23
C ILE A 34 7.01 32.68 -7.52
N VAL A 35 7.99 31.79 -7.66
CA VAL A 35 9.34 32.11 -8.14
C VAL A 35 9.51 31.41 -9.48
N GLU A 36 10.00 32.15 -10.47
CA GLU A 36 10.33 31.65 -11.80
C GLU A 36 11.84 31.75 -11.96
N SER A 37 12.44 30.80 -12.65
CA SER A 37 13.89 30.63 -12.69
C SER A 37 14.31 30.04 -14.04
N GLU A 38 15.42 30.54 -14.57
CA GLU A 38 15.98 30.08 -15.84
C GLU A 38 16.71 28.74 -15.65
N ARG A 39 17.27 28.17 -16.72
CA ARG A 39 18.09 26.95 -16.65
C ARG A 39 19.48 27.27 -16.08
N GLU A 40 20.03 26.35 -15.28
CA GLU A 40 21.36 26.45 -14.65
C GLU A 40 21.50 27.60 -13.63
N GLU A 41 20.37 28.12 -13.13
CA GLU A 41 20.30 29.13 -12.08
C GLU A 41 20.37 28.49 -10.68
N VAL A 42 21.13 29.10 -9.77
CA VAL A 42 21.28 28.65 -8.38
C VAL A 42 20.21 29.31 -7.50
N LEU A 43 19.25 28.51 -7.01
CA LEU A 43 18.16 29.00 -6.16
C LEU A 43 18.62 29.29 -4.72
N PHE A 44 19.53 28.48 -4.21
CA PHE A 44 20.27 28.69 -2.96
C PHE A 44 21.50 27.79 -2.90
N SER A 45 22.49 28.20 -2.12
CA SER A 45 23.70 27.43 -1.81
C SER A 45 23.62 26.76 -0.43
N ALA A 46 24.36 25.67 -0.26
CA ALA A 46 24.55 25.06 1.05
C ALA A 46 25.16 26.09 2.03
N GLY A 47 24.54 26.23 3.20
CA GLY A 47 24.88 27.26 4.19
C GLY A 47 24.16 28.59 4.02
N ASP A 48 23.26 28.76 3.04
CA ASP A 48 22.47 29.99 2.90
C ASP A 48 21.51 30.22 4.08
N GLY A 49 21.32 31.49 4.40
CA GLY A 49 20.45 31.96 5.48
C GLY A 49 18.99 32.20 5.07
N ASN A 50 18.67 32.15 3.78
CA ASN A 50 17.28 32.08 3.33
C ASN A 50 16.74 30.71 3.76
N ARG A 51 15.52 30.66 4.33
CA ARG A 51 14.90 29.44 4.85
C ARG A 51 13.52 29.32 4.26
N SER A 52 13.43 28.63 3.13
CA SER A 52 12.21 28.51 2.37
C SER A 52 11.99 27.07 1.93
N LEU A 53 10.72 26.66 1.89
CA LEU A 53 10.27 25.45 1.23
C LEU A 53 9.89 25.81 -0.21
N PHE A 54 10.45 25.09 -1.15
CA PHE A 54 10.15 25.22 -2.58
C PHE A 54 9.30 24.02 -3.00
N LEU A 55 8.16 24.25 -3.63
CA LEU A 55 7.29 23.23 -4.24
C LEU A 55 7.36 23.37 -5.77
N ILE A 56 7.79 22.34 -6.48
CA ILE A 56 8.09 22.42 -7.92
C ILE A 56 6.78 22.36 -8.74
N LEU A 57 6.37 23.49 -9.33
CA LEU A 57 5.19 23.58 -10.20
C LEU A 57 5.49 23.12 -11.63
N SER A 58 6.70 23.38 -12.13
CA SER A 58 7.22 22.94 -13.42
C SER A 58 8.75 23.01 -13.44
N GLY A 59 9.37 22.27 -14.36
CA GLY A 59 10.83 22.19 -14.50
C GLY A 59 11.45 21.08 -13.64
N GLY A 60 12.74 21.22 -13.35
CA GLY A 60 13.54 20.21 -12.66
C GLY A 60 14.76 20.81 -11.96
N ILE A 61 15.17 20.19 -10.86
CA ILE A 61 16.19 20.66 -9.92
C ILE A 61 17.26 19.59 -9.73
N LYS A 62 18.49 20.05 -9.52
CA LYS A 62 19.63 19.27 -9.06
C LYS A 62 20.04 19.78 -7.68
N LEU A 63 19.95 18.92 -6.67
CA LEU A 63 20.49 19.17 -5.34
C LEU A 63 21.90 18.57 -5.25
N PHE A 64 22.83 19.33 -4.69
CA PHE A 64 24.20 18.90 -4.41
C PHE A 64 24.38 18.74 -2.89
N LEU A 65 24.67 17.53 -2.44
CA LEU A 65 24.83 17.17 -1.03
C LEU A 65 26.33 17.11 -0.67
N PRO A 66 26.77 17.75 0.43
CA PRO A 66 28.16 17.73 0.84
C PRO A 66 28.49 16.43 1.59
N LYS A 67 29.19 15.50 0.94
CA LYS A 67 29.71 14.28 1.60
C LYS A 67 30.61 14.62 2.79
N LYS A 68 30.35 14.00 3.94
CA LYS A 68 31.24 14.01 5.11
C LYS A 68 32.28 12.89 4.99
N GLY A 69 33.44 13.20 4.42
CA GLY A 69 34.58 12.29 4.36
C GLY A 69 35.86 12.96 3.85
N GLU A 70 37.02 12.57 4.38
CA GLU A 70 38.31 13.11 3.92
C GLU A 70 38.68 12.57 2.53
N GLY A 71 39.07 13.47 1.62
CA GLY A 71 40.01 13.11 0.56
C GLY A 71 39.47 12.70 -0.82
N LYS A 72 38.27 13.14 -1.24
CA LYS A 72 37.94 13.45 -2.66
C LYS A 72 36.55 14.08 -2.78
N ARG A 73 36.42 15.13 -3.61
CA ARG A 73 35.15 15.81 -3.89
C ARG A 73 34.36 15.06 -4.97
N GLU A 74 33.51 14.13 -4.54
CA GLU A 74 32.38 13.68 -5.35
C GLU A 74 31.11 14.10 -4.61
N GLU A 75 30.47 15.15 -5.12
CA GLU A 75 29.21 15.66 -4.59
C GLU A 75 28.11 14.65 -4.91
N GLU A 76 27.35 14.26 -3.91
CA GLU A 76 26.17 13.41 -4.14
C GLU A 76 25.06 14.28 -4.73
N VAL A 77 24.37 13.73 -5.74
CA VAL A 77 23.45 14.47 -6.59
C VAL A 77 22.08 13.86 -6.51
N GLN A 78 21.10 14.62 -6.02
CA GLN A 78 19.70 14.24 -6.06
C GLN A 78 18.96 15.09 -7.09
N TYR A 79 18.26 14.45 -8.04
CA TYR A 79 17.42 15.16 -9.02
C TYR A 79 15.96 15.18 -8.56
N LEU A 80 15.33 16.36 -8.59
CA LEU A 80 13.93 16.54 -8.23
C LEU A 80 13.13 17.08 -9.43
N LYS A 81 11.91 16.56 -9.62
CA LYS A 81 11.00 16.88 -10.74
C LYS A 81 9.70 17.57 -10.28
N LYS A 82 8.85 17.98 -11.22
CA LYS A 82 7.53 18.58 -10.90
C LYS A 82 6.75 17.78 -9.84
N GLY A 83 6.21 18.47 -8.85
CA GLY A 83 5.49 17.90 -7.71
C GLY A 83 6.36 17.53 -6.50
N GLU A 84 7.69 17.60 -6.60
CA GLU A 84 8.58 17.49 -5.43
C GLU A 84 8.59 18.77 -4.59
N TYR A 85 9.23 18.66 -3.42
CA TYR A 85 9.60 19.78 -2.59
C TYR A 85 11.04 19.66 -2.07
N PHE A 86 11.66 20.79 -1.74
CA PHE A 86 12.98 20.84 -1.12
C PHE A 86 13.10 22.05 -0.18
N GLY A 87 14.05 21.99 0.77
CA GLY A 87 14.17 22.99 1.85
C GLY A 87 13.29 22.76 3.08
N ILE A 88 12.64 21.60 3.19
CA ILE A 88 11.75 21.24 4.31
C ILE A 88 12.47 21.22 5.67
N GLN A 89 13.72 20.74 5.72
CA GLN A 89 14.56 20.71 6.92
C GLN A 89 14.77 22.13 7.46
N SER A 90 15.37 23.01 6.65
CA SER A 90 15.61 24.43 6.99
C SER A 90 14.35 25.20 7.37
N LEU A 91 13.19 24.88 6.78
CA LEU A 91 11.91 25.48 7.15
C LEU A 91 11.52 25.14 8.60
N LEU A 92 11.68 23.87 8.99
CA LEU A 92 11.20 23.31 10.25
C LEU A 92 12.22 23.44 11.40
N THR A 93 13.49 23.10 11.15
CA THR A 93 14.55 23.16 12.18
C THR A 93 15.04 24.60 12.41
N GLY A 94 14.90 25.48 11.41
CA GLY A 94 15.49 26.82 11.43
C GLY A 94 17.00 26.84 11.23
N GLU A 95 17.58 25.71 10.83
CA GLU A 95 18.95 25.65 10.34
C GLU A 95 19.07 26.29 8.95
N LYS A 96 20.31 26.46 8.49
CA LYS A 96 20.61 26.88 7.12
C LYS A 96 20.27 25.76 6.13
N HIS A 97 20.16 26.08 4.84
CA HIS A 97 20.05 25.04 3.82
C HIS A 97 21.27 24.10 3.87
N SER A 98 21.02 22.79 3.94
CA SER A 98 22.06 21.75 4.02
C SER A 98 22.76 21.50 2.67
N HIS A 99 22.10 21.84 1.57
CA HIS A 99 22.43 21.45 0.19
C HIS A 99 22.39 22.68 -0.74
N THR A 100 23.03 22.60 -1.91
CA THR A 100 22.91 23.62 -2.98
C THR A 100 21.85 23.18 -3.98
N ALA A 101 20.95 24.06 -4.39
CA ALA A 101 19.88 23.77 -5.35
C ALA A 101 20.05 24.56 -6.65
N VAL A 102 20.12 23.86 -7.78
CA VAL A 102 20.32 24.43 -9.12
C VAL A 102 19.25 23.93 -10.08
N THR A 103 18.73 24.78 -10.96
CA THR A 103 17.76 24.37 -11.98
C THR A 103 18.41 23.61 -13.14
N VAL A 104 17.71 22.61 -13.67
CA VAL A 104 18.12 21.82 -14.85
C VAL A 104 17.40 22.32 -16.12
N SER A 105 16.29 23.04 -15.95
CA SER A 105 15.47 23.62 -17.01
C SER A 105 14.77 24.88 -16.48
N GLU A 106 14.17 25.68 -17.36
CA GLU A 106 13.22 26.71 -16.95
C GLU A 106 12.18 26.13 -15.98
N SER A 107 12.10 26.72 -14.79
CA SER A 107 11.39 26.14 -13.65
C SER A 107 10.53 27.17 -12.94
N ARG A 108 9.44 26.70 -12.32
CA ARG A 108 8.52 27.52 -11.53
C ARG A 108 8.24 26.85 -10.20
N PHE A 109 8.28 27.62 -9.12
CA PHE A 109 8.14 27.14 -7.76
C PHE A 109 7.04 27.90 -7.04
N LEU A 110 6.36 27.21 -6.13
CA LEU A 110 5.52 27.82 -5.11
C LEU A 110 6.33 27.80 -3.81
N VAL A 111 6.68 28.99 -3.31
CA VAL A 111 7.69 29.17 -2.26
C VAL A 111 7.02 29.67 -0.98
N LEU A 112 7.30 28.99 0.12
CA LEU A 112 6.84 29.32 1.47
C LEU A 112 8.07 29.62 2.34
N SER A 113 8.20 30.84 2.84
CA SER A 113 9.27 31.21 3.76
C SER A 113 9.00 30.68 5.18
N GLN A 114 10.05 30.54 5.99
CA GLN A 114 9.91 30.17 7.40
C GLN A 114 9.01 31.14 8.19
N THR A 115 9.05 32.44 7.88
CA THR A 115 8.23 33.45 8.57
C THR A 115 6.74 33.31 8.25
N GLU A 116 6.38 33.03 7.00
CA GLU A 116 4.99 32.78 6.63
C GLU A 116 4.53 31.39 7.11
N PHE A 117 5.40 30.38 7.08
CA PHE A 117 5.12 29.07 7.69
C PHE A 117 4.77 29.18 9.18
N GLN A 118 5.54 29.95 9.97
CA GLN A 118 5.25 30.17 11.40
C GLN A 118 3.89 30.84 11.64
N LYS A 119 3.49 31.80 10.79
CA LYS A 119 2.14 32.40 10.85
C LYS A 119 1.05 31.40 10.42
N LEU A 120 1.35 30.55 9.44
CA LEU A 120 0.42 29.59 8.88
C LEU A 120 0.08 28.47 9.88
N ILE A 121 1.08 27.93 10.60
CA ILE A 121 0.83 26.90 11.64
C ILE A 121 0.05 27.45 12.85
N GLN A 122 0.15 28.75 13.16
CA GLN A 122 -0.70 29.38 14.18
C GLN A 122 -2.17 29.44 13.76
N LYS A 123 -2.45 29.62 12.46
CA LYS A 123 -3.81 29.59 11.89
C LYS A 123 -4.33 28.17 11.64
N ILE A 124 -3.45 27.23 11.31
CA ILE A 124 -3.77 25.86 10.87
C ILE A 124 -2.85 24.85 11.61
N PRO A 125 -3.11 24.55 12.90
CA PRO A 125 -2.18 23.77 13.73
C PRO A 125 -1.83 22.39 13.18
N TYR A 126 -2.76 21.71 12.52
CA TYR A 126 -2.53 20.36 11.99
C TYR A 126 -1.57 20.32 10.79
N LEU A 127 -1.27 21.45 10.14
CA LEU A 127 -0.19 21.50 9.15
C LEU A 127 1.17 21.17 9.78
N SER A 128 1.37 21.45 11.07
CA SER A 128 2.61 21.04 11.75
C SER A 128 2.83 19.52 11.68
N ILE A 129 1.77 18.71 11.82
CA ILE A 129 1.82 17.25 11.70
C ILE A 129 2.15 16.85 10.26
N THR A 130 1.50 17.47 9.27
CA THR A 130 1.73 17.15 7.85
C THR A 130 3.15 17.49 7.42
N PHE A 131 3.68 18.65 7.79
CA PHE A 131 5.06 19.04 7.51
C PHE A 131 6.07 18.19 8.30
N SER A 132 5.74 17.77 9.53
CA SER A 132 6.57 16.82 10.29
C SER A 132 6.63 15.46 9.59
N LYS A 133 5.50 14.95 9.06
CA LYS A 133 5.48 13.74 8.21
C LYS A 133 6.34 13.92 6.96
N MET A 134 6.29 15.08 6.28
CA MET A 134 7.17 15.39 5.13
C MET A 134 8.66 15.37 5.49
N LEU A 135 9.02 15.89 6.68
CA LEU A 135 10.40 15.85 7.17
C LEU A 135 10.83 14.43 7.50
N THR A 136 9.99 13.64 8.19
CA THR A 136 10.25 12.21 8.43
C THR A 136 10.40 11.43 7.12
N LYS A 137 9.64 11.80 6.07
CA LYS A 137 9.77 11.23 4.72
C LYS A 137 11.12 11.57 4.09
N SER A 138 11.51 12.84 4.13
CA SER A 138 12.81 13.34 3.64
C SER A 138 13.99 12.69 4.36
N LEU A 139 13.95 12.64 5.70
CA LEU A 139 14.98 12.00 6.53
C LEU A 139 14.99 10.48 6.37
N ARG A 140 13.85 9.84 6.07
CA ARG A 140 13.81 8.42 5.69
C ARG A 140 14.49 8.20 4.34
N GLY A 141 14.30 9.08 3.35
CA GLY A 141 15.07 9.03 2.10
C GLY A 141 16.58 9.10 2.33
N GLU A 142 17.04 9.90 3.31
CA GLU A 142 18.47 9.98 3.69
C GLU A 142 18.96 8.80 4.56
N LEU A 143 18.08 8.07 5.24
CA LEU A 143 18.43 6.98 6.19
C LEU A 143 18.13 5.56 5.67
N LEU A 144 17.27 5.45 4.66
CA LEU A 144 16.76 4.22 4.07
C LEU A 144 16.48 4.51 2.58
N GLY A 145 17.42 4.17 1.69
CA GLY A 145 17.24 4.26 0.23
C GLY A 145 16.08 3.36 -0.22
N GLY A 146 14.85 3.90 -0.24
CA GLY A 146 13.66 3.07 -0.23
C GLY A 146 12.31 3.77 -0.35
N ARG A 147 11.75 3.67 -1.57
CA ARG A 147 10.31 3.65 -1.91
C ARG A 147 9.54 4.98 -1.83
N GLU A 148 9.51 5.69 -2.96
CA GLU A 148 8.38 6.54 -3.35
C GLU A 148 7.94 6.28 -4.79
N TYR A 149 6.77 5.65 -4.96
CA TYR A 149 6.00 5.73 -6.20
C TYR A 149 5.26 7.08 -6.29
N PHE A 150 4.66 7.40 -7.45
CA PHE A 150 3.98 8.67 -7.81
C PHE A 150 4.86 9.84 -8.21
N ARG A 151 5.49 9.72 -9.39
CA ARG A 151 5.97 10.86 -10.18
C ARG A 151 5.32 10.79 -11.57
N ASN A 152 5.88 11.45 -12.60
CA ASN A 152 5.82 10.85 -13.94
C ASN A 152 6.83 9.70 -13.92
N SER A 153 6.36 8.45 -14.06
CA SER A 153 7.21 7.27 -13.95
C SER A 153 7.55 6.72 -15.33
N VAL A 154 8.86 6.64 -15.61
CA VAL A 154 9.40 5.87 -16.74
C VAL A 154 9.55 4.43 -16.30
N VAL A 155 8.83 3.51 -16.95
CA VAL A 155 8.85 2.08 -16.62
C VAL A 155 9.46 1.33 -17.80
N CYS A 156 10.62 0.73 -17.59
CA CYS A 156 11.28 -0.13 -18.57
C CYS A 156 10.71 -1.55 -18.45
N LEU A 157 10.07 -2.03 -19.51
CA LEU A 157 9.59 -3.39 -19.67
C LEU A 157 10.68 -4.17 -20.39
N VAL A 158 11.38 -5.05 -19.67
CA VAL A 158 12.43 -5.89 -20.24
C VAL A 158 11.83 -7.25 -20.59
N HIS A 159 11.82 -7.57 -21.88
CA HIS A 159 11.25 -8.79 -22.41
C HIS A 159 12.35 -9.83 -22.68
N SER A 160 12.17 -11.06 -22.21
CA SER A 160 13.04 -12.19 -22.53
C SER A 160 12.69 -12.91 -23.84
N ASP A 161 11.48 -12.68 -24.39
CA ASP A 161 10.97 -13.31 -25.62
C ASP A 161 10.50 -12.24 -26.62
N PRO A 162 11.03 -12.22 -27.87
CA PRO A 162 10.57 -11.31 -28.92
C PRO A 162 9.10 -11.52 -29.33
N MET A 163 8.49 -12.67 -29.05
CA MET A 163 7.08 -12.96 -29.36
C MET A 163 6.11 -12.34 -28.32
N ALA A 164 6.60 -11.83 -27.19
CA ALA A 164 5.77 -11.16 -26.17
C ALA A 164 5.30 -9.75 -26.58
N LYS A 165 5.67 -9.27 -27.79
CA LYS A 165 5.55 -7.89 -28.28
C LYS A 165 4.16 -7.24 -28.19
N ASP A 166 3.07 -7.97 -28.38
CA ASP A 166 1.78 -7.33 -28.71
C ASP A 166 0.77 -7.15 -27.55
N HIS A 167 1.00 -7.76 -26.38
CA HIS A 167 -0.03 -7.86 -25.32
C HIS A 167 0.36 -7.16 -24.02
N LEU A 168 1.52 -7.46 -23.42
CA LEU A 168 1.87 -7.00 -22.06
C LEU A 168 1.84 -5.47 -21.89
N ALA A 169 2.63 -4.73 -22.68
CA ALA A 169 2.75 -3.28 -22.53
C ALA A 169 1.41 -2.57 -22.79
N LYS A 170 0.65 -3.07 -23.77
CA LYS A 170 -0.66 -2.58 -24.19
C LYS A 170 -1.74 -2.83 -23.14
N ASP A 171 -1.84 -4.04 -22.62
CA ASP A 171 -2.79 -4.41 -21.57
C ASP A 171 -2.50 -3.63 -20.29
N LEU A 172 -1.21 -3.48 -19.92
CA LEU A 172 -0.78 -2.72 -18.75
C LEU A 172 -1.07 -1.21 -18.87
N VAL A 173 -0.80 -0.60 -20.03
CA VAL A 173 -1.18 0.80 -20.34
C VAL A 173 -2.69 1.00 -20.21
N LYS A 174 -3.48 0.11 -20.83
CA LYS A 174 -4.93 0.16 -20.78
C LYS A 174 -5.43 0.05 -19.33
N SER A 175 -4.96 -0.93 -18.57
CA SER A 175 -5.35 -1.10 -17.17
C SER A 175 -4.90 0.06 -16.28
N ILE A 176 -3.77 0.72 -16.54
CA ILE A 176 -3.39 1.94 -15.79
C ILE A 176 -4.35 3.09 -16.07
N GLU A 177 -4.79 3.29 -17.31
CA GLU A 177 -5.79 4.32 -17.65
C GLU A 177 -7.19 4.01 -17.10
N GLU A 178 -7.54 2.73 -16.97
CA GLU A 178 -8.78 2.24 -16.37
C GLU A 178 -8.77 2.39 -14.84
N GLU A 179 -7.79 1.80 -14.15
CA GLU A 179 -7.68 1.74 -12.68
C GLU A 179 -7.32 3.10 -12.04
N SER A 180 -6.52 3.93 -12.72
CA SER A 180 -5.98 5.17 -12.16
C SER A 180 -6.36 6.45 -12.91
N GLY A 181 -6.95 6.34 -14.11
CA GLY A 181 -7.29 7.52 -14.92
C GLY A 181 -6.11 8.33 -15.45
N LYS A 182 -4.88 7.97 -15.09
CA LYS A 182 -3.65 8.65 -15.49
C LYS A 182 -3.26 8.22 -16.90
N LYS A 183 -3.04 9.20 -17.79
CA LYS A 183 -2.62 8.94 -19.17
C LYS A 183 -1.28 8.24 -19.22
N SER A 184 -1.15 7.25 -20.11
CA SER A 184 0.09 6.52 -20.31
C SER A 184 0.41 6.32 -21.79
N VAL A 185 1.68 6.07 -22.12
CA VAL A 185 2.14 5.86 -23.50
C VAL A 185 3.28 4.85 -23.52
N VAL A 186 3.33 4.00 -24.55
CA VAL A 186 4.48 3.15 -24.85
C VAL A 186 5.36 3.85 -25.89
N LEU A 187 6.65 3.97 -25.61
CA LEU A 187 7.65 4.47 -26.55
C LEU A 187 8.59 3.33 -26.92
N HIS A 188 8.67 3.03 -28.22
CA HIS A 188 9.54 1.98 -28.74
C HIS A 188 10.65 2.65 -29.55
N PHE A 189 11.90 2.46 -29.14
CA PHE A 189 13.05 3.05 -29.84
C PHE A 189 13.69 2.01 -30.75
N THR A 190 13.86 2.35 -32.03
CA THR A 190 14.31 1.42 -33.07
C THR A 190 15.31 2.08 -34.02
N GLN A 191 16.18 1.31 -34.66
CA GLN A 191 17.01 1.81 -35.76
C GLN A 191 16.27 1.79 -37.13
N ASN A 192 15.33 0.85 -37.28
CA ASN A 192 14.46 0.65 -38.46
C ASN A 192 13.00 0.96 -38.13
N GLY A 193 12.23 1.43 -39.13
CA GLY A 193 11.02 2.27 -38.99
C GLY A 193 9.78 1.75 -38.22
N GLN A 194 8.68 2.47 -38.41
CA GLN A 194 7.51 2.55 -37.51
C GLN A 194 6.69 1.26 -37.35
N THR A 195 6.00 1.17 -36.21
CA THR A 195 4.92 0.23 -35.87
C THR A 195 3.57 0.96 -35.83
N GLU A 196 2.48 0.28 -36.22
CA GLU A 196 1.12 0.84 -36.25
C GLU A 196 0.30 0.40 -35.02
N ASN A 197 0.44 1.08 -33.88
CA ASN A 197 -0.39 0.88 -32.70
C ASN A 197 -0.72 2.23 -32.04
N PRO A 198 -1.99 2.58 -31.77
CA PRO A 198 -2.37 3.89 -31.24
C PRO A 198 -1.75 4.25 -29.86
N TYR A 199 -1.36 3.25 -29.08
CA TYR A 199 -0.73 3.42 -27.77
C TYR A 199 0.81 3.36 -27.80
N GLN A 200 1.40 2.94 -28.92
CA GLN A 200 2.84 2.73 -29.09
C GLN A 200 3.39 3.73 -30.12
N LYS A 201 4.35 4.56 -29.72
CA LYS A 201 5.00 5.52 -30.64
C LYS A 201 6.43 5.07 -30.89
N SER A 202 6.72 4.68 -32.12
CA SER A 202 8.06 4.28 -32.52
C SER A 202 8.93 5.48 -32.91
N TYR A 203 10.12 5.59 -32.33
CA TYR A 203 11.07 6.66 -32.57
C TYR A 203 12.38 6.11 -33.14
N LYS A 204 12.85 6.71 -34.23
CA LYS A 204 14.15 6.35 -34.80
C LYS A 204 15.28 6.85 -33.89
N PHE A 205 16.03 5.92 -33.32
CA PHE A 205 17.21 6.21 -32.52
C PHE A 205 18.35 6.77 -33.40
N LYS A 206 19.16 7.66 -32.81
CA LYS A 206 20.34 8.30 -33.42
C LYS A 206 21.42 8.63 -32.38
N ASP A 207 21.01 9.15 -31.23
CA ASP A 207 21.86 9.58 -30.12
C ASP A 207 21.05 9.61 -28.81
N SER A 208 21.74 9.76 -27.68
CA SER A 208 21.15 9.75 -26.32
C SER A 208 20.38 11.03 -25.98
N GLU A 209 20.77 12.20 -26.50
CA GLU A 209 20.02 13.44 -26.30
C GLU A 209 18.62 13.36 -26.92
N ARG A 210 18.48 12.67 -28.06
CA ARG A 210 17.19 12.41 -28.72
C ARG A 210 16.21 11.64 -27.84
N ILE A 211 16.69 10.71 -27.01
CA ILE A 211 15.84 9.97 -26.07
C ILE A 211 15.31 10.95 -25.01
N LYS A 212 16.19 11.73 -24.37
CA LYS A 212 15.86 12.75 -23.37
C LYS A 212 14.89 13.81 -23.89
N GLU A 213 15.12 14.31 -25.10
CA GLU A 213 14.23 15.26 -25.78
C GLU A 213 12.84 14.64 -26.06
N THR A 214 12.78 13.35 -26.38
CA THR A 214 11.53 12.63 -26.66
C THR A 214 10.75 12.35 -25.38
N LEU A 215 11.41 11.89 -24.31
CA LEU A 215 10.83 11.74 -22.97
C LEU A 215 10.26 13.08 -22.46
N GLY A 216 11.05 14.16 -22.61
CA GLY A 216 10.65 15.53 -22.26
C GLY A 216 9.31 15.97 -22.85
N LYS A 217 9.06 15.63 -24.13
CA LYS A 217 7.80 15.95 -24.82
C LYS A 217 6.60 15.19 -24.25
N HIS A 218 6.79 13.97 -23.75
CA HIS A 218 5.72 13.15 -23.18
C HIS A 218 5.46 13.44 -21.70
N TYR A 219 6.47 13.89 -20.92
CA TYR A 219 6.29 14.28 -19.51
C TYR A 219 5.23 15.37 -19.30
N ALA A 220 4.98 16.24 -20.28
CA ALA A 220 3.92 17.25 -20.19
C ALA A 220 2.50 16.68 -20.31
N SER A 221 2.35 15.44 -20.82
CA SER A 221 1.05 14.90 -21.27
C SER A 221 0.71 13.50 -20.76
N HIS A 222 1.67 12.74 -20.25
CA HIS A 222 1.49 11.38 -19.72
C HIS A 222 2.15 11.25 -18.33
N SER A 223 1.49 10.53 -17.42
CA SER A 223 2.01 10.24 -16.08
C SER A 223 2.79 8.92 -16.03
N PHE A 224 2.63 8.05 -17.04
CA PHE A 224 3.47 6.88 -17.24
C PHE A 224 4.02 6.85 -18.65
N ILE A 225 5.30 6.53 -18.76
CA ILE A 225 5.99 6.33 -20.03
C ILE A 225 6.60 4.93 -19.97
N PHE A 226 6.10 4.03 -20.80
CA PHE A 226 6.62 2.67 -20.90
C PHE A 226 7.70 2.63 -21.98
N LEU A 227 8.86 2.09 -21.63
CA LEU A 227 9.96 1.83 -22.56
C LEU A 227 10.06 0.33 -22.76
N GLU A 228 9.98 -0.15 -23.99
CA GLU A 228 10.11 -1.57 -24.29
C GLU A 228 11.56 -1.90 -24.67
N VAL A 229 12.15 -2.87 -23.97
CA VAL A 229 13.47 -3.43 -24.25
C VAL A 229 13.31 -4.91 -24.58
N PHE A 230 13.73 -5.28 -25.80
CA PHE A 230 13.65 -6.65 -26.31
C PHE A 230 15.05 -7.27 -26.43
N PRO A 231 15.17 -8.61 -26.57
CA PRO A 231 16.47 -9.27 -26.74
C PRO A 231 17.23 -8.77 -27.98
N ASP A 232 16.50 -8.40 -29.04
CA ASP A 232 16.99 -7.85 -30.31
C ASP A 232 17.29 -6.34 -30.30
N THR A 233 17.03 -5.62 -29.19
CA THR A 233 17.42 -4.21 -29.05
C THR A 233 18.95 -4.07 -29.01
N ASP A 234 19.50 -3.02 -29.59
CA ASP A 234 20.94 -2.71 -29.56
C ASP A 234 21.44 -2.47 -28.12
N GLU A 235 22.68 -2.87 -27.79
CA GLU A 235 23.22 -2.82 -26.42
C GLU A 235 23.47 -1.39 -25.90
N GLU A 236 23.85 -0.44 -26.77
CA GLU A 236 23.98 0.98 -26.37
C GLU A 236 22.60 1.57 -26.07
N LEU A 237 21.62 1.26 -26.92
CA LEU A 237 20.23 1.69 -26.74
C LEU A 237 19.60 1.04 -25.49
N LYS A 238 19.84 -0.24 -25.22
CA LYS A 238 19.39 -0.95 -24.01
C LYS A 238 19.82 -0.21 -22.76
N ARG A 239 21.13 0.09 -22.65
CA ARG A 239 21.70 0.76 -21.47
C ARG A 239 21.09 2.15 -21.26
N LEU A 240 20.98 2.95 -22.32
CA LEU A 240 20.37 4.29 -22.26
C LEU A 240 18.88 4.26 -21.84
N LEU A 241 18.09 3.29 -22.31
CA LEU A 241 16.68 3.16 -21.90
C LEU A 241 16.52 2.73 -20.44
N ILE A 242 17.51 2.00 -19.92
CA ILE A 242 17.55 1.55 -18.52
C ILE A 242 18.04 2.68 -17.60
N GLU A 243 19.03 3.47 -18.01
CA GLU A 243 19.52 4.66 -17.28
C GLU A 243 18.42 5.72 -17.07
N GLU A 244 17.46 5.85 -18.00
CA GLU A 244 16.35 6.80 -17.90
C GLU A 244 15.11 6.22 -17.18
N ALA A 245 15.15 4.98 -16.69
CA ALA A 245 14.01 4.31 -16.07
C ALA A 245 13.91 4.54 -14.56
N ASP A 246 12.74 4.98 -14.07
CA ASP A 246 12.42 4.99 -12.64
C ASP A 246 12.18 3.55 -12.11
N HIS A 247 11.68 2.65 -12.97
CA HIS A 247 11.36 1.25 -12.63
C HIS A 247 11.72 0.30 -13.78
N ILE A 248 12.17 -0.92 -13.45
CA ILE A 248 12.45 -2.02 -14.37
C ILE A 248 11.57 -3.20 -13.97
N GLU A 249 10.69 -3.63 -14.88
CA GLU A 249 9.94 -4.88 -14.77
C GLU A 249 10.50 -5.86 -15.81
N ASN A 250 11.20 -6.89 -15.33
CA ASN A 250 11.81 -7.94 -16.15
C ASN A 250 10.89 -9.15 -16.25
N TYR A 251 10.59 -9.56 -17.48
CA TYR A 251 9.61 -10.59 -17.79
C TYR A 251 10.27 -11.82 -18.43
N LEU A 252 10.34 -12.90 -17.65
CA LEU A 252 10.94 -14.17 -18.03
C LEU A 252 9.92 -15.10 -18.73
N SER A 253 10.39 -15.77 -19.78
CA SER A 253 9.64 -16.71 -20.62
C SER A 253 10.11 -18.16 -20.49
N ASN A 254 11.23 -18.40 -19.80
CA ASN A 254 11.82 -19.71 -19.52
C ASN A 254 12.63 -19.63 -18.21
N ASP A 255 12.83 -20.77 -17.52
CA ASP A 255 13.63 -20.89 -16.28
C ASP A 255 15.12 -20.52 -16.44
N LYS A 256 15.58 -20.32 -17.67
CA LYS A 256 16.92 -19.82 -17.93
C LYS A 256 16.95 -18.32 -17.69
N LYS A 257 17.68 -17.91 -16.65
CA LYS A 257 18.25 -16.57 -16.54
C LYS A 257 18.87 -16.19 -17.88
N ASN A 258 18.25 -15.25 -18.59
CA ASN A 258 18.88 -14.65 -19.76
C ASN A 258 19.99 -13.72 -19.27
N ASN A 259 21.20 -13.88 -19.81
CA ASN A 259 22.40 -13.13 -19.43
C ASN A 259 22.28 -11.60 -19.55
N LEU A 260 21.20 -11.09 -20.17
CA LEU A 260 20.81 -9.67 -20.10
C LEU A 260 20.78 -9.15 -18.65
N CYS A 261 20.36 -9.99 -17.70
CA CYS A 261 20.18 -9.55 -16.32
C CYS A 261 21.50 -9.25 -15.61
N ASP A 262 22.58 -10.00 -15.85
CA ASP A 262 23.78 -9.95 -15.00
C ASP A 262 24.60 -8.65 -15.15
N SER A 263 24.49 -7.96 -16.29
CA SER A 263 25.02 -6.58 -16.47
C SER A 263 24.09 -5.55 -15.84
N ILE A 264 22.79 -5.61 -16.17
CA ILE A 264 21.76 -4.67 -15.71
C ILE A 264 21.66 -4.66 -14.18
N THR A 265 21.68 -5.83 -13.54
CA THR A 265 21.49 -6.01 -12.08
C THR A 265 22.66 -5.46 -11.26
N LYS A 266 23.78 -5.12 -11.91
CA LYS A 266 24.93 -4.48 -11.27
C LYS A 266 24.76 -2.97 -11.25
N GLU A 267 24.50 -2.36 -12.41
CA GLU A 267 24.29 -0.91 -12.52
C GLU A 267 22.96 -0.47 -11.87
N SER A 268 21.90 -1.27 -11.93
CA SER A 268 20.60 -0.95 -11.31
C SER A 268 20.66 -0.92 -9.77
N LYS A 269 21.56 -1.72 -9.17
CA LYS A 269 21.82 -1.72 -7.71
C LYS A 269 22.69 -0.56 -7.26
N GLU A 270 23.48 0.03 -8.15
CA GLU A 270 24.31 1.21 -7.88
C GLU A 270 23.51 2.51 -8.06
N ASN A 271 22.44 2.50 -8.86
CA ASN A 271 21.61 3.67 -9.20
C ASN A 271 20.19 3.69 -8.57
N GLU A 272 19.94 2.90 -7.51
CA GLU A 272 18.64 2.80 -6.79
C GLU A 272 17.39 2.47 -7.65
N ILE A 273 17.55 1.87 -8.84
CA ILE A 273 16.42 1.60 -9.74
C ILE A 273 15.57 0.44 -9.20
N PHE A 274 14.25 0.62 -9.15
CA PHE A 274 13.32 -0.44 -8.73
C PHE A 274 13.28 -1.59 -9.72
N TYR A 275 13.93 -2.71 -9.40
CA TYR A 275 13.93 -3.93 -10.19
C TYR A 275 12.91 -4.94 -9.64
N HIS A 276 12.04 -5.45 -10.51
CA HIS A 276 11.13 -6.55 -10.24
C HIS A 276 11.21 -7.59 -11.36
N GLU A 277 11.17 -8.87 -11.02
CA GLU A 277 11.31 -9.99 -11.97
C GLU A 277 10.09 -10.90 -11.88
N THR A 278 9.52 -11.24 -13.04
CA THR A 278 8.26 -12.00 -13.13
C THR A 278 8.37 -13.11 -14.17
N ASN A 279 8.06 -14.35 -13.80
CA ASN A 279 7.87 -15.43 -14.77
C ASN A 279 6.45 -15.36 -15.37
N ILE A 280 6.35 -15.14 -16.68
CA ILE A 280 5.04 -15.00 -17.35
C ILE A 280 4.30 -16.33 -17.46
N ARG A 281 5.01 -17.47 -17.59
CA ARG A 281 4.35 -18.78 -17.80
C ARG A 281 3.38 -19.15 -16.68
N ASP A 282 3.84 -19.00 -15.43
CA ASP A 282 3.08 -19.31 -14.22
C ASP A 282 1.77 -18.50 -14.14
N ILE A 283 1.74 -17.31 -14.74
CA ILE A 283 0.57 -16.41 -14.77
C ILE A 283 -0.41 -16.78 -15.89
N VAL A 284 0.11 -17.09 -17.08
CA VAL A 284 -0.68 -17.37 -18.29
C VAL A 284 -1.38 -18.72 -18.20
N ASP A 285 -0.66 -19.78 -17.80
CA ASP A 285 -1.19 -21.16 -17.79
C ASP A 285 -2.33 -21.36 -16.77
N HIS A 286 -2.47 -20.47 -15.80
CA HIS A 286 -3.53 -20.49 -14.78
C HIS A 286 -4.72 -19.57 -15.10
N GLY A 287 -4.75 -18.91 -16.26
CA GLY A 287 -5.80 -17.96 -16.61
C GLY A 287 -5.83 -16.70 -15.72
N LYS A 288 -4.72 -16.39 -15.03
CA LYS A 288 -4.62 -15.28 -14.06
C LYS A 288 -4.12 -13.98 -14.70
N TRP A 289 -3.92 -13.93 -16.02
CA TRP A 289 -3.37 -12.79 -16.76
C TRP A 289 -4.07 -11.46 -16.44
N GLU A 290 -5.39 -11.38 -16.59
CA GLU A 290 -6.15 -10.15 -16.34
C GLU A 290 -5.99 -9.67 -14.88
N ILE A 291 -6.05 -10.60 -13.93
CA ILE A 291 -5.89 -10.31 -12.49
C ILE A 291 -4.47 -9.80 -12.23
N TYR A 292 -3.44 -10.41 -12.83
CA TYR A 292 -2.06 -9.96 -12.73
C TYR A 292 -1.89 -8.54 -13.29
N ILE A 293 -2.30 -8.31 -14.53
CA ILE A 293 -2.14 -7.01 -15.22
C ILE A 293 -2.84 -5.90 -14.44
N ARG A 294 -4.09 -6.10 -14.02
CA ARG A 294 -4.85 -5.09 -13.26
C ARG A 294 -4.21 -4.78 -11.89
N ARG A 295 -3.60 -5.78 -11.22
CA ARG A 295 -2.89 -5.57 -9.96
C ARG A 295 -1.52 -4.90 -10.14
N LYS A 296 -0.76 -5.28 -11.17
CA LYS A 296 0.50 -4.60 -11.54
C LYS A 296 0.23 -3.15 -11.99
N ALA A 297 -0.86 -2.90 -12.71
CA ALA A 297 -1.35 -1.56 -13.01
C ALA A 297 -1.67 -0.76 -11.75
N ARG A 298 -2.40 -1.34 -10.77
CA ARG A 298 -2.68 -0.71 -9.48
C ARG A 298 -1.42 -0.45 -8.65
N GLU A 299 -0.43 -1.35 -8.68
CA GLU A 299 0.87 -1.19 -8.02
C GLU A 299 1.68 -0.04 -8.63
N LEU A 300 1.95 -0.06 -9.94
CA LEU A 300 2.71 0.99 -10.63
C LEU A 300 2.01 2.36 -10.56
N SER A 301 0.68 2.37 -10.66
CA SER A 301 -0.11 3.60 -10.51
C SER A 301 -0.36 4.01 -9.06
N GLY A 302 -0.02 3.15 -8.10
CA GLY A 302 -0.14 3.30 -6.66
C GLY A 302 -1.57 3.44 -6.11
N VAL A 303 -2.59 3.14 -6.91
CA VAL A 303 -4.01 3.15 -6.51
C VAL A 303 -4.44 1.83 -5.88
N GLN A 304 -3.51 1.16 -5.18
CA GLN A 304 -3.71 -0.16 -4.59
C GLN A 304 -4.83 -0.13 -3.54
N MET A 305 -5.61 -1.21 -3.55
CA MET A 305 -6.71 -1.46 -2.62
C MET A 305 -6.33 -2.50 -1.57
N GLY A 306 -6.54 -2.16 -0.30
CA GLY A 306 -6.38 -3.09 0.82
C GLY A 306 -7.70 -3.39 1.53
N VAL A 307 -7.80 -4.59 2.09
CA VAL A 307 -8.91 -4.99 2.98
C VAL A 307 -8.38 -5.29 4.37
N ALA A 308 -8.90 -4.58 5.38
CA ALA A 308 -8.61 -4.84 6.79
C ALA A 308 -9.74 -5.68 7.40
N LEU A 309 -9.42 -6.91 7.80
CA LEU A 309 -10.33 -7.90 8.38
C LEU A 309 -10.18 -7.93 9.90
N GLY A 310 -11.23 -7.48 10.60
CA GLY A 310 -11.21 -7.37 12.06
C GLY A 310 -11.39 -8.70 12.81
N GLY A 311 -11.17 -8.64 14.12
CA GLY A 311 -11.50 -9.74 15.02
C GLY A 311 -13.01 -9.92 15.25
N GLY A 312 -13.38 -10.90 16.09
CA GLY A 312 -14.77 -11.12 16.52
C GLY A 312 -15.21 -12.57 16.76
N ALA A 313 -14.30 -13.55 16.66
CA ALA A 313 -14.63 -14.99 16.71
C ALA A 313 -15.83 -15.33 15.79
N ALA A 314 -16.91 -15.94 16.29
CA ALA A 314 -18.07 -16.30 15.46
C ALA A 314 -18.75 -15.09 14.78
N LEU A 315 -18.63 -13.87 15.33
CA LEU A 315 -19.19 -12.66 14.74
C LEU A 315 -18.49 -12.32 13.41
N GLY A 316 -17.19 -12.63 13.31
CA GLY A 316 -16.38 -12.42 12.09
C GLY A 316 -16.76 -13.31 10.91
N LEU A 317 -17.63 -14.32 11.10
CA LEU A 317 -18.11 -15.15 9.98
C LEU A 317 -18.87 -14.37 8.92
N ALA A 318 -19.39 -13.18 9.26
CA ALA A 318 -20.00 -12.28 8.27
C ALA A 318 -18.99 -11.73 7.25
N GLN A 319 -17.70 -11.68 7.58
CA GLN A 319 -16.65 -11.26 6.64
C GLN A 319 -16.53 -12.24 5.46
N VAL A 320 -16.89 -13.53 5.64
CA VAL A 320 -16.93 -14.52 4.55
C VAL A 320 -18.03 -14.20 3.53
N GLY A 321 -19.17 -13.67 3.99
CA GLY A 321 -20.23 -13.20 3.09
C GLY A 321 -19.83 -11.96 2.30
N ILE A 322 -19.06 -11.05 2.92
CA ILE A 322 -18.52 -9.87 2.23
C ILE A 322 -17.46 -10.28 1.21
N MET A 323 -16.49 -11.13 1.60
CA MET A 323 -15.49 -11.73 0.70
C MET A 323 -16.16 -12.40 -0.51
N LYS A 324 -17.21 -13.20 -0.29
CA LYS A 324 -17.97 -13.84 -1.37
C LYS A 324 -18.51 -12.83 -2.38
N VAL A 325 -19.20 -11.79 -1.94
CA VAL A 325 -19.77 -10.78 -2.85
C VAL A 325 -18.66 -10.00 -3.57
N MET A 326 -17.56 -9.68 -2.88
CA MET A 326 -16.41 -9.02 -3.51
C MET A 326 -15.76 -9.90 -4.58
N GLU A 327 -15.57 -11.19 -4.33
CA GLU A 327 -15.07 -12.15 -5.33
C GLU A 327 -16.03 -12.33 -6.51
N GLU A 328 -17.34 -12.45 -6.26
CA GLU A 328 -18.38 -12.59 -7.30
C GLU A 328 -18.52 -11.34 -8.19
N GLU A 329 -18.22 -10.16 -7.66
CA GLU A 329 -18.25 -8.87 -8.36
C GLU A 329 -16.87 -8.44 -8.92
N GLY A 330 -15.85 -9.30 -8.82
CA GLY A 330 -14.50 -9.06 -9.37
C GLY A 330 -13.67 -8.01 -8.60
N ILE A 331 -14.05 -7.68 -7.37
CA ILE A 331 -13.39 -6.71 -6.48
C ILE A 331 -12.30 -7.44 -5.67
N ILE A 332 -11.14 -7.63 -6.30
CA ILE A 332 -10.00 -8.37 -5.71
C ILE A 332 -9.01 -7.38 -5.07
N PRO A 333 -8.71 -7.48 -3.75
CA PRO A 333 -7.73 -6.63 -3.10
C PRO A 333 -6.30 -6.90 -3.58
N ASP A 334 -5.44 -5.88 -3.51
CA ASP A 334 -4.00 -6.01 -3.76
C ASP A 334 -3.27 -6.56 -2.53
N MET A 335 -3.82 -6.27 -1.34
CA MET A 335 -3.28 -6.60 -0.04
C MET A 335 -4.40 -6.84 0.99
N ILE A 336 -4.17 -7.74 1.94
CA ILE A 336 -5.09 -8.05 3.04
C ILE A 336 -4.34 -7.92 4.36
N ALA A 337 -4.97 -7.28 5.35
CA ALA A 337 -4.51 -7.28 6.73
C ALA A 337 -5.58 -7.96 7.61
N GLY A 338 -5.20 -8.88 8.49
CA GLY A 338 -6.14 -9.68 9.28
C GLY A 338 -5.76 -9.86 10.75
N THR A 339 -6.76 -9.80 11.63
CA THR A 339 -6.59 -10.07 13.06
C THR A 339 -7.57 -11.15 13.53
N SER A 340 -7.10 -12.13 14.31
CA SER A 340 -7.95 -13.17 14.90
C SER A 340 -8.71 -13.98 13.82
N ILE A 341 -10.05 -14.08 13.89
CA ILE A 341 -10.86 -14.67 12.81
C ILE A 341 -10.60 -14.03 11.43
N GLY A 342 -10.33 -12.72 11.38
CA GLY A 342 -9.92 -12.02 10.17
C GLY A 342 -8.56 -12.47 9.61
N ALA A 343 -7.69 -13.05 10.44
CA ALA A 343 -6.44 -13.67 9.99
C ALA A 343 -6.68 -15.03 9.30
N ILE A 344 -7.63 -15.85 9.80
CA ILE A 344 -8.04 -17.08 9.12
C ILE A 344 -8.67 -16.72 7.77
N ILE A 345 -9.64 -15.81 7.76
CA ILE A 345 -10.35 -15.39 6.53
C ILE A 345 -9.37 -14.76 5.54
N GLY A 346 -8.47 -13.90 6.02
CA GLY A 346 -7.43 -13.28 5.21
C GLY A 346 -6.46 -14.28 4.61
N ALA A 347 -6.06 -15.33 5.33
CA ALA A 347 -5.19 -16.38 4.79
C ALA A 347 -5.87 -17.23 3.70
N PHE A 348 -7.16 -17.56 3.87
CA PHE A 348 -7.94 -18.26 2.83
C PHE A 348 -8.16 -17.39 1.59
N TRP A 349 -8.43 -16.10 1.77
CA TRP A 349 -8.57 -15.16 0.65
C TRP A 349 -7.23 -14.95 -0.07
N ALA A 350 -6.16 -14.71 0.69
CA ALA A 350 -4.85 -14.37 0.14
C ALA A 350 -4.13 -15.53 -0.56
N SER A 351 -4.44 -16.77 -0.18
CA SER A 351 -3.99 -17.99 -0.86
C SER A 351 -4.74 -18.30 -2.16
N GLY A 352 -5.86 -17.60 -2.43
CA GLY A 352 -6.74 -17.88 -3.56
C GLY A 352 -7.70 -19.06 -3.35
N LEU A 353 -7.78 -19.62 -2.14
CA LEU A 353 -8.82 -20.58 -1.75
C LEU A 353 -10.20 -19.90 -1.63
N GLY A 354 -10.21 -18.61 -1.29
CA GLY A 354 -11.37 -17.72 -1.29
C GLY A 354 -12.52 -18.18 -0.38
N TYR A 355 -13.73 -17.72 -0.67
CA TYR A 355 -14.90 -18.13 0.11
C TYR A 355 -15.24 -19.62 -0.03
N LYS A 356 -14.88 -20.25 -1.16
CA LYS A 356 -15.19 -21.66 -1.41
C LYS A 356 -14.35 -22.60 -0.55
N GLY A 357 -13.07 -22.27 -0.34
CA GLY A 357 -12.17 -23.07 0.49
C GLY A 357 -12.46 -22.97 1.99
N ILE A 358 -12.97 -21.85 2.48
CA ILE A 358 -13.25 -21.68 3.92
C ILE A 358 -14.57 -22.35 4.35
N LEU A 359 -15.56 -22.48 3.46
CA LEU A 359 -16.89 -23.02 3.81
C LEU A 359 -16.85 -24.43 4.46
N PRO A 360 -16.08 -25.43 3.95
CA PRO A 360 -15.95 -26.72 4.62
C PRO A 360 -15.33 -26.62 6.02
N LEU A 361 -14.29 -25.79 6.18
CA LEU A 361 -13.63 -25.56 7.45
C LEU A 361 -14.61 -25.02 8.52
N LEU A 362 -15.53 -24.14 8.15
CA LEU A 362 -16.53 -23.60 9.09
C LEU A 362 -17.45 -24.68 9.67
N GLY A 363 -17.79 -25.73 8.91
CA GLY A 363 -18.56 -26.87 9.40
C GLY A 363 -17.77 -27.76 10.38
N GLU A 364 -16.47 -27.94 10.13
CA GLU A 364 -15.57 -28.66 11.05
C GLU A 364 -15.35 -27.85 12.35
N ILE A 365 -15.18 -26.52 12.27
CA ILE A 365 -15.03 -25.61 13.41
C ILE A 365 -16.30 -25.57 14.28
N ASP A 366 -17.49 -25.48 13.68
CA ASP A 366 -18.76 -25.51 14.40
C ASP A 366 -18.88 -26.75 15.31
N SER A 367 -18.55 -27.92 14.78
CA SER A 367 -18.57 -29.20 15.51
C SER A 367 -17.67 -29.17 16.76
N ILE A 368 -16.50 -28.51 16.67
CA ILE A 368 -15.57 -28.32 17.79
C ILE A 368 -16.17 -27.39 18.86
N PHE A 369 -16.69 -26.22 18.48
CA PHE A 369 -17.22 -25.24 19.45
C PHE A 369 -18.53 -25.68 20.10
N LYS A 370 -19.38 -26.46 19.40
CA LYS A 370 -20.54 -27.14 20.00
C LYS A 370 -20.16 -28.04 21.17
N MET A 371 -19.07 -28.80 21.04
CA MET A 371 -18.59 -29.71 22.08
C MET A 371 -18.12 -28.95 23.33
N PHE A 372 -17.47 -27.80 23.17
CA PHE A 372 -16.98 -27.02 24.32
C PHE A 372 -18.08 -26.30 25.11
N LYS A 373 -19.19 -25.92 24.47
CA LYS A 373 -20.37 -25.33 25.15
C LYS A 373 -21.02 -26.29 26.16
N LEU A 374 -20.77 -27.60 26.05
CA LEU A 374 -21.31 -28.63 26.94
C LEU A 374 -20.46 -28.87 28.20
N VAL A 375 -19.31 -28.20 28.35
CA VAL A 375 -18.39 -28.39 29.47
C VAL A 375 -18.32 -27.10 30.30
N ASP A 376 -19.02 -27.09 31.45
CA ASP A 376 -18.91 -26.01 32.45
C ASP A 376 -17.50 -25.98 33.06
N LEU A 377 -16.61 -25.21 32.44
CA LEU A 377 -15.19 -25.20 32.77
C LEU A 377 -14.88 -24.24 33.92
N SER A 378 -14.55 -24.83 35.07
CA SER A 378 -13.94 -24.16 36.22
C SER A 378 -12.44 -24.50 36.32
N PHE A 379 -11.67 -23.67 37.02
CA PHE A 379 -10.27 -23.91 37.46
C PHE A 379 -9.14 -23.72 36.38
N PRO A 380 -7.86 -24.13 36.58
CA PRO A 380 -6.81 -23.14 36.84
C PRO A 380 -5.51 -23.37 36.02
N GLY A 381 -5.27 -22.62 34.94
CA GLY A 381 -4.03 -22.79 34.16
C GLY A 381 -3.90 -21.90 32.93
N GLN A 382 -2.78 -22.05 32.21
CA GLN A 382 -2.46 -21.29 31.00
C GLN A 382 -3.25 -21.78 29.77
N GLY A 383 -4.54 -21.43 29.70
CA GLY A 383 -5.39 -21.59 28.51
C GLY A 383 -6.28 -22.83 28.50
N LEU A 384 -7.49 -22.68 27.94
CA LEU A 384 -8.54 -23.70 27.91
C LEU A 384 -8.30 -24.77 26.84
N LEU A 385 -7.74 -24.38 25.69
CA LEU A 385 -7.58 -25.18 24.48
C LEU A 385 -6.15 -25.11 23.95
N HIS A 386 -5.53 -26.28 23.72
CA HIS A 386 -4.17 -26.38 23.17
C HIS A 386 -4.07 -26.02 21.66
N GLY A 387 -5.15 -25.57 21.02
CA GLY A 387 -5.19 -25.21 19.59
C GLY A 387 -5.01 -26.38 18.60
N LYS A 388 -4.50 -27.55 19.04
CA LYS A 388 -4.10 -28.70 18.19
C LYS A 388 -5.14 -29.11 17.14
N HIS A 389 -6.43 -29.17 17.50
CA HIS A 389 -7.49 -29.50 16.54
C HIS A 389 -7.64 -28.41 15.47
N VAL A 390 -7.68 -27.13 15.86
CA VAL A 390 -7.77 -26.01 14.91
C VAL A 390 -6.53 -25.97 14.00
N ARG A 391 -5.34 -26.20 14.56
CA ARG A 391 -4.09 -26.34 13.77
C ARG A 391 -4.22 -27.45 12.74
N SER A 392 -4.58 -28.66 13.15
CA SER A 392 -4.73 -29.82 12.26
C SER A 392 -5.82 -29.63 11.19
N LEU A 393 -6.88 -28.86 11.47
CA LEU A 393 -7.87 -28.48 10.46
C LEU A 393 -7.29 -27.50 9.43
N LEU A 394 -6.63 -26.44 9.89
CA LEU A 394 -6.01 -25.42 9.03
C LEU A 394 -4.84 -25.98 8.22
N GLU A 395 -4.09 -26.94 8.76
CA GLU A 395 -2.95 -27.60 8.13
C GLU A 395 -3.32 -28.31 6.82
N LYS A 396 -4.54 -28.84 6.71
CA LYS A 396 -5.09 -29.41 5.46
C LYS A 396 -5.16 -28.41 4.29
N TYR A 397 -5.18 -27.10 4.58
CA TYR A 397 -5.41 -26.02 3.60
C TYR A 397 -4.23 -25.04 3.51
N LEU A 398 -3.49 -24.84 4.61
CA LEU A 398 -2.47 -23.79 4.76
C LEU A 398 -1.09 -24.33 5.22
N GLY A 399 -0.93 -25.65 5.40
CA GLY A 399 0.26 -26.24 6.05
C GLY A 399 1.58 -26.07 5.29
N ASP A 400 1.49 -26.03 3.96
CA ASP A 400 2.62 -25.91 3.04
C ASP A 400 2.76 -24.48 2.45
N LEU A 401 1.92 -23.53 2.85
CA LEU A 401 1.95 -22.16 2.34
C LEU A 401 2.85 -21.25 3.18
N TYR A 402 3.75 -20.55 2.50
CA TYR A 402 4.54 -19.45 3.03
C TYR A 402 3.97 -18.10 2.55
N PHE A 403 4.30 -17.01 3.23
CA PHE A 403 3.80 -15.66 2.86
C PHE A 403 4.23 -15.24 1.44
N GLU A 404 5.39 -15.74 1.02
CA GLU A 404 6.01 -15.50 -0.28
C GLU A 404 5.26 -16.21 -1.43
N ASP A 405 4.53 -17.30 -1.13
CA ASP A 405 3.72 -18.05 -2.10
C ASP A 405 2.33 -17.43 -2.34
N LEU A 406 1.91 -16.49 -1.48
CA LEU A 406 0.55 -15.97 -1.50
C LEU A 406 0.33 -15.03 -2.70
N PRO A 407 -0.66 -15.30 -3.58
CA PRO A 407 -0.96 -14.38 -4.67
C PRO A 407 -1.36 -12.99 -4.17
N ILE A 408 -1.98 -12.84 -3.00
CA ILE A 408 -2.30 -11.52 -2.41
C ILE A 408 -1.40 -11.27 -1.19
N LYS A 409 -0.78 -10.07 -1.12
CA LYS A 409 0.09 -9.69 0.00
C LYS A 409 -0.71 -9.75 1.31
N LEU A 410 -0.25 -10.51 2.29
CA LEU A 410 -0.94 -10.71 3.58
C LEU A 410 -0.13 -10.11 4.74
N ARG A 411 -0.83 -9.52 5.72
CA ARG A 411 -0.28 -9.14 7.03
C ARG A 411 -1.19 -9.65 8.12
N LEU A 412 -0.66 -10.41 9.08
CA LEU A 412 -1.44 -10.94 10.20
C LEU A 412 -0.99 -10.29 11.51
N ILE A 413 -1.93 -9.83 12.32
CA ILE A 413 -1.60 -9.17 13.59
C ILE A 413 -1.57 -10.16 14.74
N SER A 414 -0.49 -10.12 15.51
CA SER A 414 -0.37 -10.75 16.82
C SER A 414 0.14 -9.73 17.85
N CYS A 415 0.15 -10.11 19.13
CA CYS A 415 0.72 -9.30 20.21
C CYS A 415 1.76 -10.13 20.95
N ASP A 416 2.95 -9.57 21.17
CA ASP A 416 3.91 -10.12 22.12
C ASP A 416 3.45 -9.77 23.54
N ILE A 417 2.97 -10.76 24.29
CA ILE A 417 2.36 -10.53 25.61
C ILE A 417 3.35 -9.99 26.65
N SER A 418 4.65 -10.24 26.46
CA SER A 418 5.72 -9.79 27.36
C SER A 418 5.99 -8.30 27.21
N THR A 419 6.03 -7.80 25.98
CA THR A 419 6.31 -6.38 25.67
C THR A 419 5.05 -5.54 25.44
N ARG A 420 3.91 -6.20 25.21
CA ARG A 420 2.61 -5.62 24.81
C ARG A 420 2.65 -4.88 23.48
N GLN A 421 3.61 -5.24 22.62
CA GLN A 421 3.79 -4.64 21.31
C GLN A 421 3.00 -5.39 20.23
N GLU A 422 2.48 -4.64 19.26
CA GLU A 422 1.96 -5.18 18.01
C GLU A 422 3.09 -5.88 17.24
N ILE A 423 2.81 -7.10 16.79
CA ILE A 423 3.67 -7.87 15.90
C ILE A 423 2.90 -8.06 14.59
N VAL A 424 3.41 -7.44 13.53
CA VAL A 424 2.92 -7.65 12.16
C VAL A 424 3.67 -8.84 11.57
N LEU A 425 2.94 -9.92 11.28
CA LEU A 425 3.47 -11.15 10.71
C LEU A 425 3.32 -11.10 9.19
N SER A 426 4.42 -11.31 8.47
CA SER A 426 4.54 -11.04 7.03
C SER A 426 5.46 -12.00 6.25
N GLU A 427 6.06 -12.97 6.94
CA GLU A 427 7.12 -13.86 6.43
C GLU A 427 6.99 -15.25 7.09
N GLY A 428 7.53 -16.29 6.43
CA GLY A 428 7.52 -17.66 6.96
C GLY A 428 6.18 -18.40 6.73
N LYS A 429 5.88 -19.42 7.56
CA LYS A 429 4.68 -20.25 7.38
C LYS A 429 3.40 -19.51 7.75
N VAL A 430 2.44 -19.48 6.82
CA VAL A 430 1.14 -18.83 7.01
C VAL A 430 0.35 -19.47 8.15
N LEU A 431 0.37 -20.81 8.25
CA LEU A 431 -0.30 -21.54 9.32
C LEU A 431 0.17 -21.10 10.73
N ASP A 432 1.48 -20.97 10.94
CA ASP A 432 2.02 -20.58 12.25
C ASP A 432 1.65 -19.14 12.61
N ALA A 433 1.64 -18.23 11.63
CA ALA A 433 1.20 -16.86 11.82
C ALA A 433 -0.31 -16.74 12.11
N VAL A 434 -1.14 -17.54 11.44
CA VAL A 434 -2.58 -17.64 11.75
C VAL A 434 -2.76 -18.16 13.18
N MET A 435 -2.06 -19.22 13.58
CA MET A 435 -2.14 -19.78 14.94
C MET A 435 -1.73 -18.77 16.02
N ALA A 436 -0.71 -17.94 15.77
CA ALA A 436 -0.35 -16.84 16.66
C ALA A 436 -1.45 -15.77 16.75
N SER A 437 -2.00 -15.36 15.60
CA SER A 437 -3.05 -14.33 15.52
C SER A 437 -4.38 -14.73 16.17
N ILE A 438 -4.71 -16.03 16.27
CA ILE A 438 -5.95 -16.53 16.89
C ILE A 438 -5.80 -17.01 18.34
N SER A 439 -4.63 -16.84 18.96
CA SER A 439 -4.35 -17.34 20.32
C SER A 439 -4.95 -16.46 21.41
N ILE A 440 -6.29 -16.46 21.50
CA ILE A 440 -7.09 -15.63 22.42
C ILE A 440 -6.74 -15.98 23.89
N PRO A 441 -6.25 -15.01 24.70
CA PRO A 441 -5.95 -15.23 26.11
C PRO A 441 -7.12 -15.83 26.89
N GLY A 442 -6.86 -16.91 27.63
CA GLY A 442 -7.86 -17.64 28.40
C GLY A 442 -8.67 -18.67 27.60
N VAL A 443 -8.71 -18.59 26.26
CA VAL A 443 -9.35 -19.60 25.39
C VAL A 443 -8.30 -20.52 24.80
N PHE A 444 -7.25 -19.98 24.19
CA PHE A 444 -6.17 -20.76 23.57
C PHE A 444 -4.85 -20.58 24.33
N VAL A 445 -3.97 -21.59 24.23
CA VAL A 445 -2.60 -21.51 24.74
C VAL A 445 -1.79 -20.52 23.87
N PRO A 446 -1.10 -19.52 24.46
CA PRO A 446 -0.20 -18.61 23.72
C PRO A 446 0.85 -19.36 22.89
N GLN A 447 1.26 -18.80 21.75
CA GLN A 447 2.29 -19.41 20.89
C GLN A 447 3.69 -18.92 21.29
N PRO A 448 4.52 -19.73 21.99
CA PRO A 448 5.93 -19.40 22.19
C PRO A 448 6.66 -19.37 20.84
N GLN A 449 7.65 -18.51 20.72
CA GLN A 449 8.47 -18.31 19.53
C GLN A 449 9.92 -18.69 19.80
N GLU A 450 10.67 -19.08 18.76
CA GLU A 450 12.09 -19.47 18.90
C GLU A 450 12.97 -18.35 19.47
N ASN A 451 12.59 -17.09 19.22
CA ASN A 451 13.24 -15.89 19.76
C ASN A 451 12.92 -15.60 21.25
N GLY A 452 12.24 -16.51 21.95
CA GLY A 452 11.87 -16.38 23.36
C GLY A 452 10.65 -15.50 23.64
N LYS A 453 10.03 -14.90 22.63
CA LYS A 453 8.76 -14.16 22.77
C LYS A 453 7.59 -15.12 22.90
N THR A 454 6.46 -14.60 23.38
CA THR A 454 5.20 -15.35 23.48
C THR A 454 4.08 -14.54 22.84
N TYR A 455 3.50 -15.10 21.79
CA TYR A 455 2.51 -14.42 20.95
C TYR A 455 1.09 -14.83 21.33
N VAL A 456 0.20 -13.84 21.36
CA VAL A 456 -1.25 -13.99 21.60
C VAL A 456 -2.06 -13.26 20.53
N ASP A 457 -3.38 -13.43 20.55
CA ASP A 457 -4.30 -12.81 19.61
C ASP A 457 -4.09 -11.29 19.47
N GLY A 458 -3.91 -10.84 18.23
CA GLY A 458 -3.61 -9.44 17.90
C GLY A 458 -4.72 -8.44 18.25
N GLY A 459 -5.94 -8.93 18.50
CA GLY A 459 -7.10 -8.09 18.82
C GLY A 459 -6.91 -7.25 20.08
N ILE A 460 -6.04 -7.66 21.00
CA ILE A 460 -5.78 -6.90 22.23
C ILE A 460 -5.00 -5.59 21.98
N VAL A 461 -4.33 -5.45 20.83
CA VAL A 461 -3.61 -4.22 20.41
C VAL A 461 -4.24 -3.58 19.18
N ASN A 462 -4.58 -4.37 18.16
CA ASN A 462 -5.06 -3.87 16.88
C ASN A 462 -6.13 -4.81 16.27
N PRO A 463 -7.39 -4.69 16.72
CA PRO A 463 -8.50 -5.55 16.33
C PRO A 463 -9.09 -5.25 14.95
N LEU A 464 -8.64 -4.19 14.27
CA LEU A 464 -9.02 -3.86 12.89
C LEU A 464 -7.81 -3.21 12.20
N PRO A 465 -7.01 -3.97 11.43
CA PRO A 465 -5.63 -3.62 11.11
C PRO A 465 -5.48 -2.69 9.90
N VAL A 466 -6.20 -1.56 9.91
CA VAL A 466 -6.08 -0.49 8.91
C VAL A 466 -4.66 0.08 8.86
N SER A 467 -4.01 0.24 10.02
CA SER A 467 -2.63 0.74 10.14
C SER A 467 -1.61 -0.14 9.40
N ALA A 468 -1.82 -1.46 9.32
CA ALA A 468 -0.92 -2.36 8.61
C ALA A 468 -0.99 -2.17 7.08
N LEU A 469 -2.11 -1.67 6.56
CA LEU A 469 -2.27 -1.30 5.15
C LEU A 469 -1.69 0.10 4.88
N THR A 470 -1.98 1.10 5.74
CA THR A 470 -1.46 2.46 5.54
C THR A 470 0.05 2.55 5.68
N GLN A 471 0.68 1.72 6.52
CA GLN A 471 2.14 1.60 6.64
C GLN A 471 2.81 1.04 5.38
N GLU A 472 2.11 0.22 4.60
CA GLU A 472 2.56 -0.35 3.33
C GLU A 472 2.22 0.55 2.12
N GLY A 473 1.68 1.75 2.36
CA GLY A 473 1.39 2.76 1.35
C GLY A 473 0.07 2.56 0.59
N ILE A 474 -0.78 1.62 1.02
CA ILE A 474 -2.10 1.40 0.45
C ILE A 474 -2.96 2.66 0.65
N GLN A 475 -3.59 3.13 -0.43
CA GLN A 475 -4.36 4.39 -0.43
C GLN A 475 -5.87 4.18 -0.36
N LYS A 476 -6.37 3.06 -0.89
CA LYS A 476 -7.80 2.72 -0.92
C LYS A 476 -8.04 1.59 0.08
N ILE A 477 -8.76 1.83 1.18
CA ILE A 477 -8.92 0.86 2.26
C ILE A 477 -10.39 0.57 2.55
N ILE A 478 -10.73 -0.72 2.52
CA ILE A 478 -11.99 -1.26 3.01
C ILE A 478 -11.74 -1.87 4.39
N ALA A 479 -12.35 -1.33 5.43
CA ALA A 479 -12.25 -1.86 6.79
C ALA A 479 -13.52 -2.62 7.18
N ILE A 480 -13.39 -3.91 7.46
CA ILE A 480 -14.49 -4.80 7.83
C ILE A 480 -14.37 -5.17 9.30
N ASN A 481 -15.16 -4.50 10.12
CA ASN A 481 -15.30 -4.81 11.53
C ASN A 481 -16.43 -5.83 11.75
N SER A 482 -16.38 -6.55 12.85
CA SER A 482 -17.46 -7.47 13.27
C SER A 482 -17.75 -7.35 14.78
N MET A 483 -17.20 -6.32 15.41
CA MET A 483 -17.42 -6.04 16.82
C MET A 483 -18.71 -5.23 17.04
N PRO A 484 -19.54 -5.63 18.01
CA PRO A 484 -20.77 -4.95 18.36
C PRO A 484 -20.49 -3.66 19.13
N SER A 485 -21.32 -2.64 18.93
CA SER A 485 -21.29 -1.41 19.71
C SER A 485 -22.15 -1.52 20.97
N SER A 486 -22.01 -0.56 21.88
CA SER A 486 -22.86 -0.44 23.07
C SER A 486 -24.32 -0.07 22.77
N LYS A 487 -24.72 0.08 21.49
CA LYS A 487 -26.10 0.30 21.06
C LYS A 487 -26.74 -0.95 20.46
N ASP A 488 -25.96 -1.98 20.16
CA ASP A 488 -26.45 -3.17 19.49
C ASP A 488 -27.01 -4.17 20.50
N GLU A 489 -28.21 -4.70 20.23
CA GLU A 489 -28.82 -5.72 21.08
C GLU A 489 -28.07 -7.05 20.98
N MET A 490 -27.07 -7.23 21.83
CA MET A 490 -26.44 -8.53 22.04
C MET A 490 -27.30 -9.44 22.91
N LYS A 491 -27.19 -10.76 22.70
CA LYS A 491 -27.56 -11.74 23.73
C LYS A 491 -26.52 -11.70 24.86
N THR A 492 -26.59 -10.65 25.67
CA THR A 492 -26.34 -10.84 27.10
C THR A 492 -27.42 -11.82 27.58
N ASN A 493 -27.03 -13.05 27.95
CA ASN A 493 -27.94 -14.01 28.57
C ASN A 493 -28.67 -13.29 29.70
N LYS A 494 -30.02 -13.20 29.65
CA LYS A 494 -30.91 -12.48 30.59
C LYS A 494 -30.37 -12.45 32.04
N LEU A 495 -29.47 -11.51 32.37
CA LEU A 495 -28.82 -11.19 33.65
C LEU A 495 -28.38 -12.34 34.61
N LEU A 496 -28.52 -13.62 34.26
CA LEU A 496 -28.59 -14.72 35.26
C LEU A 496 -27.65 -15.91 35.00
N ASN A 497 -26.94 -15.97 33.86
CA ASN A 497 -25.92 -16.98 33.56
C ASN A 497 -24.89 -16.41 32.58
N LEU A 498 -23.98 -15.56 33.08
CA LEU A 498 -22.72 -15.23 32.40
C LEU A 498 -21.60 -15.77 33.28
N ASN A 499 -20.73 -16.61 32.72
CA ASN A 499 -19.56 -17.08 33.46
C ASN A 499 -18.45 -16.00 33.45
N VAL A 500 -17.40 -16.18 34.25
CA VAL A 500 -16.31 -15.20 34.36
C VAL A 500 -15.60 -14.98 33.01
N LEU A 501 -15.51 -16.02 32.17
CA LEU A 501 -14.92 -15.95 30.84
C LEU A 501 -15.78 -15.10 29.89
N ASP A 502 -17.11 -15.22 29.93
CA ASP A 502 -18.03 -14.36 29.18
C ASP A 502 -17.84 -12.88 29.55
N ILE A 503 -17.68 -12.58 30.85
CA ILE A 503 -17.46 -11.20 31.32
C ILE A 503 -16.13 -10.66 30.77
N ILE A 504 -15.06 -11.47 30.79
CA ILE A 504 -13.74 -11.11 30.27
C ILE A 504 -13.82 -10.87 28.75
N VAL A 505 -14.37 -11.80 27.97
CA VAL A 505 -14.43 -11.70 26.50
C VAL A 505 -15.30 -10.53 26.06
N ASN A 506 -16.49 -10.33 26.67
CA ASN A 506 -17.34 -9.18 26.34
C ASN A 506 -16.69 -7.83 26.73
N SER A 507 -15.91 -7.79 27.81
CA SER A 507 -15.13 -6.60 28.19
C SER A 507 -14.01 -6.31 27.18
N LEU A 508 -13.28 -7.34 26.74
CA LEU A 508 -12.29 -7.23 25.67
C LEU A 508 -12.94 -6.74 24.38
N TYR A 509 -14.07 -7.31 23.96
CA TYR A 509 -14.76 -6.92 22.72
C TYR A 509 -15.28 -5.48 22.78
N SER A 510 -15.71 -5.02 23.96
CA SER A 510 -16.11 -3.62 24.18
C SER A 510 -14.94 -2.63 24.02
N LEU A 511 -13.73 -3.02 24.42
CA LEU A 511 -12.51 -2.26 24.15
C LEU A 511 -12.11 -2.35 22.68
N GLN A 512 -12.16 -3.55 22.11
CA GLN A 512 -11.78 -3.80 20.72
C GLN A 512 -12.68 -3.06 19.72
N TYR A 513 -13.99 -2.96 19.97
CA TYR A 513 -14.89 -2.12 19.19
C TYR A 513 -14.44 -0.65 19.15
N ARG A 514 -14.00 -0.10 20.29
CA ARG A 514 -13.54 1.30 20.37
C ARG A 514 -12.25 1.52 19.59
N ILE A 515 -11.28 0.60 19.72
CA ILE A 515 -10.01 0.67 18.99
C ILE A 515 -10.28 0.49 17.48
N GLY A 516 -11.01 -0.54 17.09
CA GLY A 516 -11.32 -0.81 15.68
C GLY A 516 -12.11 0.33 15.01
N LYS A 517 -13.07 0.93 15.73
CA LYS A 517 -13.79 2.12 15.25
C LYS A 517 -12.89 3.36 15.10
N TYR A 518 -11.83 3.46 15.89
CA TYR A 518 -10.82 4.52 15.74
C TYR A 518 -9.94 4.25 14.51
N SER A 519 -9.41 3.02 14.36
CA SER A 519 -8.64 2.61 13.16
C SER A 519 -9.44 2.77 11.87
N ALA A 520 -10.76 2.51 11.90
CA ALA A 520 -11.65 2.70 10.76
C ALA A 520 -11.78 4.15 10.25
N GLN A 521 -11.31 5.16 11.00
CA GLN A 521 -11.32 6.56 10.53
C GLN A 521 -10.29 6.82 9.41
N GLU A 522 -9.31 5.93 9.24
CA GLU A 522 -8.34 5.96 8.14
C GLU A 522 -8.77 5.12 6.93
N ALA A 523 -9.96 4.51 6.95
CA ALA A 523 -10.49 3.73 5.84
C ALA A 523 -11.53 4.51 5.02
N ASP A 524 -11.54 4.31 3.70
CA ASP A 524 -12.50 4.95 2.80
C ASP A 524 -13.90 4.32 2.92
N VAL A 525 -13.96 3.00 3.13
CA VAL A 525 -15.22 2.25 3.28
C VAL A 525 -15.16 1.45 4.58
N TYR A 526 -16.18 1.62 5.43
CA TYR A 526 -16.30 0.91 6.70
C TYR A 526 -17.56 0.03 6.73
N LEU A 527 -17.37 -1.29 6.77
CA LEU A 527 -18.43 -2.27 6.90
C LEU A 527 -18.44 -2.85 8.30
N ASN A 528 -19.62 -2.95 8.92
CA ASN A 528 -19.77 -3.52 10.26
C ASN A 528 -21.03 -4.40 10.38
N PRO A 529 -21.06 -5.57 9.70
CA PRO A 529 -22.15 -6.53 9.81
C PRO A 529 -22.29 -7.06 11.25
N ILE A 530 -23.32 -6.61 11.95
CA ILE A 530 -23.66 -7.08 13.31
C ILE A 530 -24.96 -7.86 13.24
N LEU A 531 -24.93 -9.14 13.61
CA LEU A 531 -26.11 -9.98 13.75
C LEU A 531 -26.74 -9.73 15.13
N PRO A 532 -27.96 -9.19 15.24
CA PRO A 532 -28.59 -8.97 16.54
C PRO A 532 -28.77 -10.28 17.29
N ASN A 533 -28.78 -10.20 18.63
CA ASN A 533 -29.01 -11.34 19.50
C ASN A 533 -28.06 -12.53 19.22
N SER A 534 -26.80 -12.23 18.91
CA SER A 534 -25.71 -13.19 18.71
C SER A 534 -24.67 -13.17 19.84
N ASN A 535 -23.75 -14.13 19.84
CA ASN A 535 -22.66 -14.24 20.82
C ASN A 535 -21.37 -14.81 20.17
N TRP A 536 -20.21 -14.57 20.77
CA TRP A 536 -18.88 -14.80 20.18
C TRP A 536 -18.54 -16.27 19.89
N PHE A 537 -19.25 -17.21 20.51
CA PHE A 537 -19.08 -18.66 20.35
C PHE A 537 -20.15 -19.32 19.44
N GLU A 538 -21.07 -18.57 18.84
CA GLU A 538 -22.19 -19.13 18.03
C GLU A 538 -21.79 -19.56 16.60
N PHE A 539 -20.68 -20.31 16.44
CA PHE A 539 -20.19 -20.77 15.13
C PHE A 539 -21.21 -21.61 14.34
N TRP A 540 -22.19 -22.22 15.02
CA TRP A 540 -23.32 -22.95 14.39
C TRP A 540 -24.28 -22.07 13.60
N ARG A 541 -24.22 -20.74 13.76
CA ARG A 541 -25.01 -19.76 13.00
C ARG A 541 -24.26 -19.22 11.79
N SER A 542 -23.21 -19.90 11.33
CA SER A 542 -22.36 -19.49 10.20
C SER A 542 -23.16 -19.04 8.98
N ALA A 543 -24.22 -19.77 8.61
CA ALA A 543 -25.11 -19.41 7.50
C ALA A 543 -25.80 -18.04 7.69
N GLU A 544 -26.28 -17.72 8.89
CA GLU A 544 -26.91 -16.42 9.20
C GLU A 544 -25.89 -15.28 9.11
N PHE A 545 -24.70 -15.47 9.68
CA PHE A 545 -23.62 -14.49 9.61
C PHE A 545 -23.18 -14.23 8.16
N ILE A 546 -22.96 -15.29 7.37
CA ILE A 546 -22.58 -15.19 5.96
C ILE A 546 -23.67 -14.45 5.17
N GLN A 547 -24.94 -14.79 5.36
CA GLN A 547 -26.05 -14.13 4.67
C GLN A 547 -26.15 -12.64 5.03
N LEU A 548 -25.91 -12.27 6.30
CA LEU A 548 -25.83 -10.88 6.73
C LEU A 548 -24.66 -10.16 6.03
N GLY A 549 -23.49 -10.80 5.98
CA GLY A 549 -22.31 -10.29 5.28
C GLY A 549 -22.57 -10.01 3.80
N GLU A 550 -23.19 -10.97 3.10
CA GLU A 550 -23.61 -10.78 1.71
C GLU A 550 -24.57 -9.60 1.56
N THR A 551 -25.53 -9.46 2.48
CA THR A 551 -26.54 -8.39 2.44
C THR A 551 -25.90 -7.02 2.62
N VAL A 552 -24.96 -6.89 3.56
CA VAL A 552 -24.20 -5.65 3.79
C VAL A 552 -23.34 -5.32 2.57
N ALA A 553 -22.57 -6.28 2.03
CA ALA A 553 -21.75 -6.04 0.84
C ALA A 553 -22.58 -5.65 -0.38
N LYS A 554 -23.74 -6.30 -0.61
CA LYS A 554 -24.68 -5.94 -1.69
C LYS A 554 -25.25 -4.53 -1.51
N SER A 555 -25.55 -4.12 -0.27
CA SER A 555 -26.04 -2.76 0.02
C SER A 555 -24.96 -1.67 -0.16
N SER A 556 -23.69 -2.00 0.08
CA SER A 556 -22.54 -1.11 -0.12
C SER A 556 -21.86 -1.28 -1.48
N LEU A 557 -22.46 -2.03 -2.42
CA LEU A 557 -21.77 -2.43 -3.66
C LEU A 557 -21.43 -1.24 -4.55
N GLU A 558 -22.28 -0.21 -4.59
CA GLU A 558 -21.95 1.04 -5.30
C GLU A 558 -20.72 1.73 -4.70
N GLU A 559 -20.60 1.76 -3.38
CA GLU A 559 -19.48 2.36 -2.65
C GLU A 559 -18.18 1.57 -2.86
N LEU A 560 -18.25 0.23 -2.79
CA LEU A 560 -17.13 -0.68 -3.05
C LEU A 560 -16.66 -0.58 -4.51
N LYS A 561 -17.59 -0.57 -5.49
CA LYS A 561 -17.26 -0.37 -6.91
C LYS A 561 -16.76 1.03 -7.19
N LYS A 562 -17.26 2.06 -6.49
CA LYS A 562 -16.77 3.43 -6.58
C LYS A 562 -15.33 3.52 -6.07
N LEU A 563 -14.99 2.94 -4.93
CA LEU A 563 -13.60 2.88 -4.46
C LEU A 563 -12.70 2.17 -5.48
N PHE A 564 -13.16 1.06 -6.07
CA PHE A 564 -12.43 0.32 -7.10
C PHE A 564 -12.21 1.14 -8.38
N SER A 565 -13.24 1.85 -8.86
CA SER A 565 -13.24 2.59 -10.14
C SER A 565 -12.88 4.08 -10.03
N GLU A 566 -12.73 4.63 -8.83
CA GLU A 566 -12.39 6.04 -8.63
C GLU A 566 -10.99 6.36 -9.12
N LYS A 567 -10.95 7.21 -10.14
CA LYS A 567 -9.74 7.85 -10.65
C LYS A 567 -9.32 8.93 -9.62
N PRO A 568 -8.11 8.84 -9.01
CA PRO A 568 -7.65 9.69 -7.90
C PRO A 568 -7.60 11.20 -8.18
#